data_AF-A0A9R1HRW9-F1
#
_entry.id   AF-A0A9R1HRW9-F1
#
_cell.length_a   1.000
_cell.length_b   1.000
_cell.length_c   1.000
_cell.angle_alpha   90.00
_cell.angle_beta   90.00
_cell.angle_gamma   90.00
#
_symmetry.space_group_name_H-M   'P 1'
#
loop_
_entity.id
_entity.type
_entity.pdbx_description
1 polymer ?
#
loop_
_entity_poly.entity_id
_entity_poly.type
_entity_poly.pdbx_seq_one_letter_code
_entity_poly.pdbx_strand_id
1 'polypeptide(L)'
;MEWKGGFQVLRRLLQLEPRGSTEPRAEDEEAPTATGETCEIARLPEELLSVALSLTAPRDACRAAAVSPAFRAAADSDAVWACFLPSARDLPPLADGEPPPRSKKDLFRRLSGSPILLPGGLVSMWLDRETGAKCYMVAARELYICWGDTPQYWTWIPLADARFSESAQLRQVCWLDICGNIHSNMLTPGSAYAAYMVYKLADDSYGLDSPAQASVSIGGINRSTRKVSLQLHAGSGQQRSTRRNRRRAVEDAVLPCKRADGWVELELGEFFCEGGEDGDVSFGLAETQELGWKSGLIVQGIEIRRKKLG
;
A
#
# COMPACT_ATOMS: atom_id res chain seq x y z
N MET A 1 35.45 12.52 6.84
CA MET A 1 35.25 12.37 8.30
C MET A 1 33.90 11.73 8.52
N GLU A 2 33.90 10.46 8.93
CA GLU A 2 32.70 9.63 9.06
C GLU A 2 31.82 10.08 10.23
N TRP A 3 30.68 10.69 9.93
CA TRP A 3 29.61 11.01 10.88
C TRP A 3 28.72 9.78 11.17
N LYS A 4 29.33 8.64 11.51
CA LYS A 4 28.59 7.39 11.85
C LYS A 4 27.87 7.48 13.21
N GLY A 5 28.32 8.36 14.11
CA GLY A 5 27.76 8.52 15.46
C GLY A 5 26.43 9.29 15.50
N GLY A 6 26.28 10.38 14.74
CA GLY A 6 25.09 11.23 14.77
C GLY A 6 23.84 10.53 14.23
N PHE A 7 23.99 9.70 13.19
CA PHE A 7 22.90 8.90 12.64
C PHE A 7 22.40 7.82 13.61
N GLN A 8 23.27 7.22 14.42
CA GLN A 8 22.88 6.26 15.46
C GLN A 8 22.09 6.93 16.59
N VAL A 9 22.46 8.17 16.96
CA VAL A 9 21.75 8.95 17.98
C VAL A 9 20.36 9.36 17.48
N LEU A 10 20.24 9.87 16.24
CA LEU A 10 18.94 10.19 15.65
C LEU A 10 18.04 8.95 15.50
N ARG A 11 18.62 7.81 15.08
CA ARG A 11 17.89 6.55 14.92
C ARG A 11 17.42 5.97 16.26
N ARG A 12 18.22 6.09 17.33
CA ARG A 12 17.82 5.71 18.69
C ARG A 12 16.73 6.63 19.25
N LEU A 13 16.76 7.93 18.97
CA LEU A 13 15.73 8.87 19.42
C LEU A 13 14.38 8.66 18.71
N LEU A 14 14.39 8.16 17.47
CA LEU A 14 13.18 7.80 16.72
C LEU A 14 12.59 6.42 17.11
N GLN A 15 13.32 5.62 17.89
CA GLN A 15 12.90 4.32 18.43
C GLN A 15 12.75 4.42 19.96
N LEU A 16 11.65 5.04 20.42
CA LEU A 16 11.35 5.13 21.86
C LEU A 16 10.98 3.75 22.43
N GLU A 17 11.87 3.12 23.20
CA GLU A 17 11.50 2.11 24.21
C GLU A 17 11.35 2.78 25.60
N PRO A 18 10.36 2.40 26.41
CA PRO A 18 10.18 2.95 27.75
C PRO A 18 11.23 2.37 28.70
N ARG A 19 12.05 3.25 29.32
CA ARG A 19 12.97 2.81 30.39
C ARG A 19 12.16 2.43 31.62
N GLY A 20 12.31 1.17 32.03
CA GLY A 20 11.78 0.62 33.27
C GLY A 20 12.39 1.29 34.51
N SER A 21 11.54 1.39 35.51
CA SER A 21 11.73 1.93 36.86
C SER A 21 12.68 1.09 37.72
N THR A 22 13.63 1.74 38.39
CA THR A 22 14.18 1.29 39.68
C THR A 22 14.57 2.52 40.53
N GLU A 23 14.03 2.55 41.74
CA GLU A 23 14.17 3.58 42.79
C GLU A 23 15.37 3.29 43.74
N PRO A 24 15.73 4.14 44.73
CA PRO A 24 17.07 4.72 44.82
C PRO A 24 17.89 4.29 46.06
N ARG A 25 19.15 4.72 46.12
CA ARG A 25 19.95 4.78 47.36
C ARG A 25 20.65 6.15 47.46
N ALA A 26 20.69 6.65 48.69
CA ALA A 26 20.93 8.03 49.09
C ALA A 26 22.42 8.42 49.24
N GLU A 27 22.59 9.73 49.51
CA GLU A 27 23.76 10.44 50.05
C GLU A 27 24.74 11.01 49.00
N ASP A 28 24.56 12.29 48.63
CA ASP A 28 25.25 13.42 49.28
C ASP A 28 24.75 14.78 48.73
N GLU A 29 24.58 15.75 49.63
CA GLU A 29 24.17 17.12 49.36
C GLU A 29 25.28 17.90 48.63
N GLU A 30 25.02 18.29 47.38
CA GLU A 30 25.64 19.47 46.79
C GLU A 30 24.58 20.23 45.97
N ALA A 31 24.46 21.53 46.23
CA ALA A 31 23.38 22.39 45.76
C ALA A 31 23.23 22.35 44.22
N PRO A 32 21.99 22.27 43.67
CA PRO A 32 21.81 22.29 42.24
C PRO A 32 22.02 23.73 41.74
N THR A 33 23.18 24.01 41.16
CA THR A 33 23.27 25.09 40.18
C THR A 33 22.30 24.73 39.06
N ALA A 34 21.26 25.54 38.90
CA ALA A 34 20.29 25.41 37.83
C ALA A 34 20.97 25.77 36.49
N THR A 35 21.85 24.89 36.01
CA THR A 35 22.15 24.83 34.59
C THR A 35 20.94 24.16 33.95
N GLY A 36 20.02 24.97 33.43
CA GLY A 36 19.05 24.46 32.48
C GLY A 36 19.84 23.74 31.40
N GLU A 37 19.78 22.40 31.41
CA GLU A 37 20.32 21.57 30.34
C GLU A 37 19.49 21.91 29.10
N THR A 38 19.89 22.97 28.41
CA THR A 38 19.41 23.28 27.08
C THR A 38 19.77 22.06 26.25
N CYS A 39 18.74 21.28 25.88
CA CYS A 39 18.87 20.09 25.05
C CYS A 39 19.91 20.35 23.96
N GLU A 40 21.03 19.61 23.94
CA GLU A 40 22.18 19.92 23.05
C GLU A 40 21.77 20.02 21.58
N ILE A 41 20.69 19.35 21.21
CA ILE A 41 20.09 19.36 19.88
C ILE A 41 19.47 20.72 19.51
N ALA A 42 19.06 21.53 20.49
CA ALA A 42 18.57 22.89 20.30
C ALA A 42 19.70 23.88 19.92
N ARG A 43 20.96 23.44 19.99
CA ARG A 43 22.12 24.19 19.47
C ARG A 43 22.42 23.91 18.01
N LEU A 44 21.78 22.90 17.40
CA LEU A 44 21.94 22.63 15.97
C LEU A 44 21.15 23.66 15.14
N PRO A 45 21.74 24.21 14.06
CA PRO A 45 21.02 25.00 13.08
C PRO A 45 19.84 24.22 12.48
N GLU A 46 18.73 24.91 12.21
CA GLU A 46 17.52 24.34 11.62
C GLU A 46 17.81 23.66 10.27
N GLU A 47 18.80 24.17 9.54
CA GLU A 47 19.24 23.64 8.25
C GLU A 47 19.82 22.24 8.38
N LEU A 48 20.60 21.97 9.45
CA LEU A 48 21.15 20.62 9.69
C LEU A 48 20.04 19.64 10.08
N LEU A 49 19.08 20.10 10.88
CA LEU A 49 17.90 19.31 11.22
C LEU A 49 17.08 19.01 9.96
N SER A 50 16.88 20.00 9.09
CA SER A 50 16.12 19.85 7.84
C SER A 50 16.81 18.87 6.89
N VAL A 51 18.13 18.96 6.71
CA VAL A 51 18.89 18.00 5.90
C VAL A 51 18.83 16.59 6.48
N ALA A 52 18.93 16.44 7.80
CA ALA A 52 18.81 15.13 8.43
C ALA A 52 17.41 14.54 8.20
N LEU A 53 16.36 15.34 8.39
CA LEU A 53 14.97 14.91 8.25
C LEU A 53 14.58 14.64 6.79
N SER A 54 15.12 15.37 5.82
CA SER A 54 14.87 15.14 4.39
C SER A 54 15.37 13.78 3.89
N LEU A 55 16.29 13.15 4.64
CA LEU A 55 16.81 11.81 4.37
C LEU A 55 16.04 10.68 5.09
N THR A 56 14.96 11.04 5.80
CA THR A 56 14.10 10.08 6.52
C THR A 56 12.78 9.84 5.80
N ALA A 57 11.86 9.10 6.41
CA ALA A 57 10.51 8.93 5.87
C ALA A 57 9.56 10.05 6.38
N PRO A 58 8.45 10.34 5.66
CA PRO A 58 7.42 11.27 6.14
C PRO A 58 6.94 11.00 7.56
N ARG A 59 6.84 9.72 7.94
CA ARG A 59 6.49 9.29 9.29
C ARG A 59 7.49 9.76 10.34
N ASP A 60 8.79 9.69 10.04
CA ASP A 60 9.86 10.06 10.95
C ASP A 60 9.94 11.57 11.12
N ALA A 61 9.76 12.33 10.03
CA ALA A 61 9.61 13.78 10.11
C ALA A 61 8.42 14.19 10.99
N CYS A 62 7.26 13.54 10.84
CA CYS A 62 6.11 13.80 11.71
C CYS A 62 6.38 13.47 13.19
N ARG A 63 7.14 12.40 13.47
CA ARG A 63 7.54 12.04 14.84
C ARG A 63 8.53 13.06 15.42
N ALA A 64 9.52 13.47 14.63
CA ALA A 64 10.51 14.46 15.02
C ALA A 64 9.84 15.80 15.41
N ALA A 65 8.80 16.22 14.68
CA ALA A 65 8.05 17.45 14.96
C ALA A 65 7.41 17.50 16.37
N ALA A 66 7.25 16.35 17.04
CA ALA A 66 6.74 16.26 18.41
C ALA A 66 7.83 16.42 19.48
N VAL A 67 9.11 16.34 19.11
CA VAL A 67 10.25 16.33 20.06
C VAL A 67 10.52 17.73 20.63
N SER A 68 10.58 18.76 19.79
CA SER A 68 10.84 20.14 20.23
C SER A 68 10.35 21.16 19.21
N PRO A 69 10.23 22.46 19.57
CA PRO A 69 9.89 23.52 18.63
C PRO A 69 10.87 23.63 17.45
N ALA A 70 12.18 23.44 17.69
CA ALA A 70 13.20 23.47 16.64
C ALA A 70 13.03 22.31 15.65
N PHE A 71 12.77 21.10 16.14
CA PHE A 71 12.45 19.97 15.27
C PHE A 71 11.16 20.17 14.51
N ARG A 72 10.15 20.79 15.12
CA ARG A 72 8.88 21.11 14.43
C ARG A 72 9.10 22.07 13.27
N ALA A 73 9.88 23.15 13.48
CA ALA A 73 10.20 24.10 12.42
C ALA A 73 10.89 23.39 11.24
N ALA A 74 11.96 22.64 11.50
CA ALA A 74 12.68 21.88 10.48
C ALA A 74 11.79 20.84 9.78
N ALA A 75 11.02 20.05 10.55
CA ALA A 75 10.18 18.98 10.04
C ALA A 75 8.97 19.48 9.24
N ASP A 76 8.53 20.72 9.44
CA ASP A 76 7.42 21.33 8.71
C ASP A 76 7.89 22.15 7.51
N SER A 77 9.20 22.26 7.29
CA SER A 77 9.78 23.03 6.19
C SER A 77 9.51 22.42 4.81
N ASP A 78 9.26 23.28 3.83
CA ASP A 78 9.08 22.87 2.43
C ASP A 78 10.36 22.29 1.80
N ALA A 79 11.53 22.48 2.42
CA ALA A 79 12.75 21.81 2.00
C ALA A 79 12.67 20.31 2.29
N VAL A 80 12.24 19.93 3.50
CA VAL A 80 12.05 18.53 3.90
C VAL A 80 10.96 17.86 3.05
N TRP A 81 9.78 18.49 2.95
CA TRP A 81 8.66 17.89 2.24
C TRP A 81 8.85 17.84 0.71
N ALA A 82 9.79 18.59 0.15
CA ALA A 82 10.19 18.43 -1.25
C ALA A 82 10.76 17.04 -1.55
N CYS A 83 11.50 16.47 -0.60
CA CYS A 83 12.16 15.18 -0.75
C CYS A 83 11.19 14.00 -0.61
N PHE A 84 10.00 14.24 -0.05
CA PHE A 84 8.96 13.22 0.14
C PHE A 84 7.92 13.19 -0.98
N LEU A 85 7.93 14.20 -1.85
CA LEU A 85 7.01 14.28 -2.97
C LEU A 85 7.66 13.72 -4.23
N PRO A 86 6.88 13.08 -5.11
CA PRO A 86 7.32 12.81 -6.47
C PRO A 86 7.74 14.08 -7.19
N SER A 87 8.54 13.91 -8.25
CA SER A 87 8.85 14.99 -9.18
C SER A 87 7.56 15.64 -9.69
N ALA A 88 7.56 16.95 -9.91
CA ALA A 88 6.37 17.67 -10.36
C ALA A 88 5.77 17.13 -11.69
N ARG A 89 6.58 16.45 -12.51
CA ARG A 89 6.14 15.77 -13.74
C ARG A 89 5.32 14.50 -13.50
N ASP A 90 5.51 13.86 -12.33
CA ASP A 90 4.87 12.60 -11.96
C ASP A 90 3.63 12.83 -11.08
N LEU A 91 3.35 14.10 -10.72
CA LEU A 91 2.19 14.45 -9.94
C LEU A 91 0.94 14.49 -10.83
N PRO A 92 -0.18 13.94 -10.35
CA PRO A 92 -1.44 14.03 -11.09
C PRO A 92 -1.94 15.48 -11.07
N PRO A 93 -2.77 15.88 -12.05
CA PRO A 93 -3.49 17.13 -11.95
C PRO A 93 -4.37 17.10 -10.70
N LEU A 94 -4.25 18.12 -9.86
CA LEU A 94 -5.20 18.34 -8.76
C LEU A 94 -6.57 18.66 -9.36
N ALA A 95 -7.64 18.22 -8.70
CA ALA A 95 -9.00 18.42 -9.18
C ALA A 95 -9.35 19.90 -9.32
N ASP A 96 -10.08 20.24 -10.37
CA ASP A 96 -10.56 21.59 -10.62
C ASP A 96 -11.43 22.09 -9.45
N GLY A 97 -11.10 23.28 -8.93
CA GLY A 97 -11.86 23.93 -7.85
C GLY A 97 -11.31 23.69 -6.44
N GLU A 98 -10.30 22.83 -6.25
CA GLU A 98 -9.59 22.80 -4.96
C GLU A 98 -8.65 24.00 -4.82
N PRO A 99 -8.57 24.62 -3.62
CA PRO A 99 -7.59 25.67 -3.37
C PRO A 99 -6.17 25.08 -3.50
N PRO A 100 -5.19 25.79 -4.06
CA PRO A 100 -3.83 25.27 -4.18
C PRO A 100 -3.27 24.88 -2.81
N PRO A 101 -2.39 23.86 -2.75
CA PRO A 101 -1.76 23.47 -1.50
C PRO A 101 -0.95 24.62 -0.92
N ARG A 102 -1.09 24.85 0.39
CA ARG A 102 -0.41 25.97 1.08
C ARG A 102 1.05 25.69 1.38
N SER A 103 1.45 24.43 1.33
CA SER A 103 2.81 23.94 1.53
C SER A 103 2.97 22.58 0.87
N LYS A 104 4.21 22.09 0.74
CA LYS A 104 4.47 20.73 0.25
C LYS A 104 3.97 19.66 1.22
N LYS A 105 3.94 19.97 2.52
CA LYS A 105 3.29 19.12 3.53
C LYS A 105 1.79 19.01 3.31
N ASP A 106 1.12 20.11 2.97
CA ASP A 106 -0.31 20.12 2.63
C ASP A 106 -0.57 19.29 1.37
N LEU A 107 0.26 19.48 0.33
CA LEU A 107 0.18 18.66 -0.88
C LEU A 107 0.34 17.17 -0.59
N PHE A 108 1.35 16.78 0.20
CA PHE A 108 1.55 15.38 0.59
C PHE A 108 0.32 14.82 1.32
N ARG A 109 -0.28 15.58 2.23
CA ARG A 109 -1.48 15.16 2.97
C ARG A 109 -2.66 14.90 2.04
N ARG A 110 -2.83 15.70 1.00
CA ARG A 110 -3.87 15.46 -0.02
C ARG A 110 -3.60 14.20 -0.82
N LEU A 111 -2.38 14.07 -1.34
CA LEU A 111 -1.97 12.91 -2.13
C LEU A 111 -1.97 11.59 -1.35
N SER A 112 -1.79 11.63 -0.03
CA SER A 112 -1.85 10.44 0.83
C SER A 112 -3.22 10.23 1.50
N GLY A 113 -4.11 11.21 1.42
CA GLY A 113 -5.44 11.17 2.04
C GLY A 113 -6.51 10.53 1.16
N SER A 114 -6.45 10.76 -0.15
CA SER A 114 -7.42 10.23 -1.12
C SER A 114 -6.77 9.85 -2.44
N PRO A 115 -7.14 8.71 -3.05
CA PRO A 115 -6.73 8.38 -4.41
C PRO A 115 -7.19 9.43 -5.43
N ILE A 116 -6.31 9.78 -6.36
CA ILE A 116 -6.57 10.72 -7.45
C ILE A 116 -6.59 9.94 -8.76
N LEU A 117 -7.60 10.19 -9.60
CA LEU A 117 -7.68 9.59 -10.93
C LEU A 117 -6.65 10.23 -11.87
N LEU A 118 -5.88 9.41 -12.56
CA LEU A 118 -4.97 9.82 -13.63
C LEU A 118 -5.75 10.12 -14.90
N PRO A 119 -5.13 10.83 -15.89
CA PRO A 119 -5.72 11.01 -17.20
C PRO A 119 -6.25 9.68 -17.79
N GLY A 120 -7.47 9.71 -18.32
CA GLY A 120 -8.19 8.52 -18.79
C GLY A 120 -9.10 7.87 -17.74
N GLY A 121 -8.93 8.17 -16.45
CA GLY A 121 -9.85 7.75 -15.38
C GLY A 121 -9.83 6.26 -15.06
N LEU A 122 -8.91 5.49 -15.66
CA LEU A 122 -8.79 4.03 -15.49
C LEU A 122 -7.67 3.62 -14.53
N VAL A 123 -6.84 4.57 -14.11
CA VAL A 123 -5.81 4.37 -13.10
C VAL A 123 -5.96 5.44 -12.04
N SER A 124 -5.84 5.05 -10.78
CA SER A 124 -5.78 5.99 -9.64
C SER A 124 -4.43 5.90 -8.95
N MET A 125 -3.98 7.00 -8.34
CA MET A 125 -2.69 7.10 -7.67
C MET A 125 -2.81 7.83 -6.32
N TRP A 126 -2.02 7.40 -5.34
CA TRP A 126 -1.87 8.07 -4.04
C TRP A 126 -0.47 7.81 -3.48
N LEU A 127 -0.09 8.53 -2.44
CA LEU A 127 1.16 8.30 -1.72
C LEU A 127 0.91 7.44 -0.49
N ASP A 128 1.79 6.46 -0.27
CA ASP A 128 1.85 5.76 1.01
C ASP A 128 2.20 6.75 2.12
N ARG A 129 1.36 6.79 3.16
CA ARG A 129 1.46 7.81 4.21
C ARG A 129 2.73 7.68 5.04
N GLU A 130 3.29 6.49 5.15
CA GLU A 130 4.46 6.23 5.99
C GLU A 130 5.75 6.55 5.25
N THR A 131 5.84 6.14 3.98
CA THR A 131 7.08 6.14 3.18
C THR A 131 7.10 7.20 2.08
N GLY A 132 5.94 7.73 1.68
CA GLY A 132 5.81 8.63 0.53
C GLY A 132 5.92 7.94 -0.83
N ALA A 133 5.96 6.61 -0.87
CA ALA A 133 6.05 5.87 -2.12
C ALA A 133 4.74 5.93 -2.93
N LYS A 134 4.86 5.94 -4.26
CA LYS A 134 3.72 5.98 -5.17
C LYS A 134 2.96 4.66 -5.14
N CYS A 135 1.66 4.71 -4.92
CA CYS A 135 0.74 3.59 -4.95
C CYS A 135 -0.29 3.79 -6.05
N TYR A 136 -0.78 2.70 -6.63
CA TYR A 136 -1.69 2.74 -7.77
C TYR A 136 -2.84 1.76 -7.62
N MET A 137 -3.92 2.02 -8.34
CA MET A 137 -4.93 1.01 -8.64
C MET A 137 -5.26 1.07 -10.12
N VAL A 138 -5.23 -0.08 -10.76
CA VAL A 138 -5.64 -0.27 -12.15
C VAL A 138 -7.10 -0.74 -12.13
N ALA A 139 -7.99 0.00 -12.79
CA ALA A 139 -9.42 -0.32 -12.86
C ALA A 139 -9.66 -1.65 -13.58
N ALA A 140 -10.74 -2.35 -13.22
CA ALA A 140 -11.14 -3.57 -13.92
C ALA A 140 -11.26 -3.40 -15.45
N ARG A 141 -11.64 -2.20 -15.90
CA ARG A 141 -11.76 -1.86 -17.32
C ARG A 141 -10.42 -1.79 -18.07
N GLU A 142 -9.32 -1.56 -17.35
CA GLU A 142 -7.95 -1.56 -17.89
C GLU A 142 -7.29 -2.95 -17.75
N LEU A 143 -7.95 -3.91 -17.11
CA LEU A 143 -7.45 -5.27 -16.99
C LEU A 143 -7.82 -6.09 -18.24
N TYR A 144 -6.94 -7.00 -18.61
CA TYR A 144 -7.31 -8.12 -19.46
C TYR A 144 -8.21 -9.06 -18.65
N ILE A 145 -9.45 -9.23 -19.10
CA ILE A 145 -10.39 -10.21 -18.56
C ILE A 145 -10.80 -11.14 -19.70
N CYS A 146 -10.57 -12.44 -19.55
CA CYS A 146 -10.98 -13.40 -20.56
C CYS A 146 -12.51 -13.31 -20.78
N TRP A 147 -12.89 -12.99 -22.02
CA TRP A 147 -14.26 -12.68 -22.43
C TRP A 147 -14.93 -11.51 -21.70
N GLY A 148 -14.17 -10.56 -21.16
CA GLY A 148 -14.69 -9.39 -20.44
C GLY A 148 -15.65 -8.52 -21.25
N ASP A 149 -15.50 -8.51 -22.57
CA ASP A 149 -16.38 -7.77 -23.50
C ASP A 149 -17.54 -8.61 -24.05
N THR A 150 -17.71 -9.84 -23.56
CA THR A 150 -18.78 -10.77 -23.97
C THR A 150 -19.92 -10.71 -22.95
N PRO A 151 -21.07 -10.06 -23.25
CA PRO A 151 -22.14 -9.80 -22.27
C PRO A 151 -22.78 -11.05 -21.65
N GLN A 152 -22.66 -12.20 -22.33
CA GLN A 152 -23.11 -13.49 -21.81
C GLN A 152 -22.31 -13.94 -20.57
N TYR A 153 -21.05 -13.49 -20.47
CA TYR A 153 -20.10 -13.93 -19.45
C TYR A 153 -19.76 -12.83 -18.44
N TRP A 154 -19.71 -11.58 -18.88
CA TRP A 154 -19.37 -10.44 -18.03
C TRP A 154 -20.33 -9.28 -18.26
N THR A 155 -20.54 -8.47 -17.23
CA THR A 155 -21.33 -7.24 -17.31
C THR A 155 -20.58 -6.13 -16.59
N TRP A 156 -20.56 -4.95 -17.19
CA TRP A 156 -19.94 -3.77 -16.60
C TRP A 156 -21.01 -2.98 -15.85
N ILE A 157 -20.81 -2.80 -14.54
CA ILE A 157 -21.81 -2.21 -13.66
C ILE A 157 -21.27 -0.97 -12.94
N PRO A 158 -22.06 0.10 -12.80
CA PRO A 158 -21.70 1.21 -11.92
C PRO A 158 -21.98 0.82 -10.47
N LEU A 159 -21.09 1.22 -9.56
CA LEU A 159 -21.24 1.03 -8.12
C LEU A 159 -20.92 2.34 -7.40
N ALA A 160 -21.84 2.80 -6.54
CA ALA A 160 -21.69 4.08 -5.84
C ALA A 160 -20.49 4.09 -4.88
N ASP A 161 -20.08 2.93 -4.39
CA ASP A 161 -18.91 2.76 -3.52
C ASP A 161 -17.68 2.24 -4.28
N ALA A 162 -17.70 2.29 -5.63
CA ALA A 162 -16.52 2.00 -6.43
C ALA A 162 -15.65 3.24 -6.67
N ARG A 163 -14.34 3.02 -6.77
CA ARG A 163 -13.38 4.06 -7.11
C ARG A 163 -13.49 4.53 -8.57
N PHE A 164 -13.90 3.63 -9.46
CA PHE A 164 -14.02 3.86 -10.89
C PHE A 164 -15.48 3.82 -11.31
N SER A 165 -15.79 4.39 -12.48
CA SER A 165 -17.15 4.47 -13.01
C SER A 165 -17.80 3.11 -13.23
N GLU A 166 -17.01 2.07 -13.52
CA GLU A 166 -17.48 0.73 -13.80
C GLU A 166 -16.66 -0.32 -13.05
N SER A 167 -17.31 -1.41 -12.67
CA SER A 167 -16.72 -2.64 -12.15
C SER A 167 -17.15 -3.83 -13.02
N ALA A 168 -16.32 -4.87 -13.11
CA ALA A 168 -16.62 -6.05 -13.91
C ALA A 168 -17.36 -7.09 -13.05
N GLN A 169 -18.62 -7.36 -13.36
CA GLN A 169 -19.42 -8.43 -12.75
C GLN A 169 -19.41 -9.69 -13.61
N LEU A 170 -18.95 -10.78 -13.03
CA LEU A 170 -18.97 -12.10 -13.62
C LEU A 170 -20.39 -12.66 -13.63
N ARG A 171 -20.94 -12.89 -14.82
CA ARG A 171 -22.24 -13.57 -15.00
C ARG A 171 -22.05 -15.05 -14.79
N GLN A 172 -21.25 -15.69 -15.64
CA GLN A 172 -20.97 -17.13 -15.53
C GLN A 172 -19.81 -17.51 -16.47
N VAL A 173 -18.73 -18.12 -15.97
CA VAL A 173 -17.66 -18.72 -16.81
C VAL A 173 -17.17 -20.04 -16.21
N CYS A 174 -16.50 -20.88 -17.00
CA CYS A 174 -15.72 -22.01 -16.47
C CYS A 174 -14.21 -21.72 -16.42
N TRP A 175 -13.73 -20.80 -17.26
CA TRP A 175 -12.34 -20.38 -17.34
C TRP A 175 -12.24 -18.94 -16.87
N LEU A 176 -11.49 -18.72 -15.79
CA LEU A 176 -11.24 -17.39 -15.23
C LEU A 176 -9.79 -17.01 -15.46
N ASP A 177 -9.56 -15.89 -16.13
CA ASP A 177 -8.23 -15.33 -16.29
C ASP A 177 -8.35 -13.81 -16.30
N ILE A 178 -7.73 -13.18 -15.31
CA ILE A 178 -7.69 -11.73 -15.11
C ILE A 178 -6.24 -11.33 -14.94
N CYS A 179 -5.72 -10.51 -15.85
CA CYS A 179 -4.36 -10.05 -15.84
C CYS A 179 -4.30 -8.53 -16.04
N GLY A 180 -3.25 -7.89 -15.54
CA GLY A 180 -2.96 -6.49 -15.81
C GLY A 180 -1.48 -6.21 -15.68
N ASN A 181 -1.09 -5.01 -16.09
CA ASN A 181 0.27 -4.52 -15.95
C ASN A 181 0.29 -3.06 -15.47
N ILE A 182 1.44 -2.67 -14.94
CA ILE A 182 1.82 -1.27 -14.75
C ILE A 182 3.30 -1.12 -15.07
N HIS A 183 3.69 -0.01 -15.67
CA HIS A 183 5.10 0.26 -15.94
C HIS A 183 5.88 0.42 -14.63
N SER A 184 7.04 -0.23 -14.53
CA SER A 184 7.92 -0.18 -13.34
C SER A 184 8.33 1.25 -12.98
N ASN A 185 8.52 2.11 -13.98
CA ASN A 185 8.90 3.53 -13.82
C ASN A 185 7.83 4.37 -13.10
N MET A 186 6.58 3.91 -13.05
CA MET A 186 5.52 4.55 -12.30
C MET A 186 5.72 4.32 -10.80
N LEU A 187 6.41 3.26 -10.38
CA LEU A 187 6.64 2.95 -8.98
C LEU A 187 7.87 3.69 -8.44
N THR A 188 7.94 3.82 -7.11
CA THR A 188 9.15 4.32 -6.44
C THR A 188 10.23 3.23 -6.46
N PRO A 189 11.45 3.52 -6.98
CA PRO A 189 12.59 2.59 -6.95
C PRO A 189 13.02 2.14 -5.55
N GLY A 190 13.84 1.10 -5.48
CA GLY A 190 14.38 0.53 -4.24
C GLY A 190 13.32 0.07 -3.24
N SER A 191 12.13 -0.33 -3.71
CA SER A 191 10.96 -0.54 -2.86
C SER A 191 10.27 -1.88 -3.14
N ALA A 192 9.93 -2.59 -2.07
CA ALA A 192 9.04 -3.75 -2.11
C ALA A 192 7.56 -3.33 -2.25
N TYR A 193 6.84 -4.01 -3.14
CA TYR A 193 5.42 -3.83 -3.42
C TYR A 193 4.68 -5.16 -3.35
N ALA A 194 3.37 -5.06 -3.23
CA ALA A 194 2.45 -6.18 -3.41
C ALA A 194 1.25 -5.75 -4.24
N ALA A 195 0.73 -6.69 -5.03
CA ALA A 195 -0.48 -6.53 -5.83
C ALA A 195 -1.68 -7.13 -5.07
N TYR A 196 -2.79 -6.39 -4.99
CA TYR A 196 -4.00 -6.79 -4.30
C TYR A 196 -5.19 -6.67 -5.23
N MET A 197 -5.88 -7.76 -5.51
CA MET A 197 -7.16 -7.71 -6.20
C MET A 197 -8.23 -7.21 -5.23
N VAL A 198 -8.99 -6.19 -5.62
CA VAL A 198 -10.11 -5.64 -4.83
C VAL A 198 -11.42 -5.99 -5.51
N TYR A 199 -12.29 -6.69 -4.80
CA TYR A 199 -13.51 -7.26 -5.34
C TYR A 199 -14.61 -7.43 -4.29
N LYS A 200 -15.81 -7.77 -4.76
CA LYS A 200 -16.96 -8.21 -3.98
C LYS A 200 -17.49 -9.51 -4.55
N LEU A 201 -18.29 -10.19 -3.75
CA LEU A 201 -19.08 -11.33 -4.19
C LEU A 201 -20.56 -10.94 -4.12
N ALA A 202 -21.30 -11.23 -5.18
CA ALA A 202 -22.75 -11.12 -5.20
C ALA A 202 -23.37 -12.18 -4.26
N ASP A 203 -24.57 -11.91 -3.76
CA ASP A 203 -25.29 -12.80 -2.84
C ASP A 203 -25.58 -14.18 -3.45
N ASP A 204 -25.73 -14.24 -4.76
CA ASP A 204 -25.98 -15.45 -5.56
C ASP A 204 -24.70 -16.05 -6.18
N SER A 205 -23.51 -15.60 -5.73
CA SER A 205 -22.23 -16.12 -6.21
C SER A 205 -22.05 -17.61 -5.91
N TYR A 206 -21.44 -18.33 -6.86
CA TYR A 206 -21.09 -19.74 -6.69
C TYR A 206 -19.82 -20.11 -7.48
N GLY A 207 -19.25 -21.28 -7.17
CA GLY A 207 -18.11 -21.84 -7.90
C GLY A 207 -16.78 -21.10 -7.70
N LEU A 208 -16.69 -20.23 -6.69
CA LEU A 208 -15.49 -19.46 -6.33
C LEU A 208 -14.74 -20.07 -5.14
N ASP A 209 -15.09 -21.29 -4.73
CA ASP A 209 -14.46 -22.05 -3.64
C ASP A 209 -13.18 -22.80 -4.08
N SER A 210 -12.99 -22.96 -5.40
CA SER A 210 -11.80 -23.57 -5.98
C SER A 210 -10.56 -22.67 -5.83
N PRO A 211 -9.37 -23.22 -5.48
CA PRO A 211 -8.14 -22.44 -5.44
C PRO A 211 -7.78 -21.93 -6.83
N ALA A 212 -7.52 -20.63 -6.94
CA ALA A 212 -6.98 -20.00 -8.12
C ALA A 212 -5.46 -19.82 -7.99
N GLN A 213 -4.78 -19.66 -9.13
CA GLN A 213 -3.35 -19.32 -9.19
C GLN A 213 -3.20 -17.82 -9.39
N ALA A 214 -2.65 -17.13 -8.40
CA ALA A 214 -2.19 -15.77 -8.55
C ALA A 214 -0.76 -15.73 -9.06
N SER A 215 -0.40 -14.67 -9.80
CA SER A 215 0.94 -14.47 -10.31
C SER A 215 1.34 -13.00 -10.31
N VAL A 216 2.64 -12.76 -10.11
CA VAL A 216 3.28 -11.45 -10.25
C VAL A 216 4.64 -11.63 -10.91
N SER A 217 5.02 -10.77 -11.84
CA SER A 217 6.34 -10.78 -12.49
C SER A 217 6.80 -9.38 -12.88
N ILE A 218 8.10 -9.12 -12.76
CA ILE A 218 8.74 -7.90 -13.28
C ILE A 218 9.52 -8.27 -14.54
N GLY A 219 9.31 -7.54 -15.63
CA GLY A 219 10.04 -7.73 -16.90
C GLY A 219 9.87 -9.12 -17.53
N GLY A 220 8.85 -9.88 -17.11
CA GLY A 220 8.56 -11.23 -17.60
C GLY A 220 9.50 -12.35 -17.12
N ILE A 221 10.55 -12.05 -16.34
CA ILE A 221 11.59 -13.02 -15.96
C ILE A 221 11.32 -13.62 -14.58
N ASN A 222 11.02 -12.78 -13.59
CA ASN A 222 10.90 -13.20 -12.18
C ASN A 222 9.44 -13.47 -11.79
N ARG A 223 8.81 -14.48 -12.42
CA ARG A 223 7.41 -14.83 -12.13
C ARG A 223 7.28 -15.59 -10.81
N SER A 224 6.68 -14.93 -9.83
CA SER A 224 6.17 -15.55 -8.60
C SER A 224 4.74 -16.03 -8.83
N THR A 225 4.39 -17.21 -8.32
CA THR A 225 3.02 -17.74 -8.36
C THR A 225 2.64 -18.32 -7.01
N ARG A 226 1.36 -18.22 -6.64
CA ARG A 226 0.84 -18.79 -5.39
C ARG A 226 -0.63 -19.18 -5.53
N LYS A 227 -1.06 -20.14 -4.71
CA LYS A 227 -2.47 -20.51 -4.60
C LYS A 227 -3.21 -19.50 -3.74
N VAL A 228 -4.40 -19.12 -4.18
CA VAL A 228 -5.26 -18.15 -3.49
C VAL A 228 -6.72 -18.62 -3.51
N SER A 229 -7.52 -18.13 -2.58
CA SER A 229 -8.97 -18.35 -2.58
C SER A 229 -9.71 -17.03 -2.72
N LEU A 230 -10.84 -17.03 -3.43
CA LEU A 230 -11.73 -15.87 -3.57
C LEU A 230 -12.79 -15.80 -2.46
N GLN A 231 -12.90 -16.84 -1.61
CA GLN A 231 -13.87 -16.87 -0.53
C GLN A 231 -13.23 -16.55 0.83
N LEU A 232 -13.88 -15.64 1.57
CA LEU A 232 -13.60 -15.44 2.99
C LEU A 232 -13.96 -16.72 3.74
N HIS A 233 -13.02 -17.32 4.46
CA HIS A 233 -13.35 -18.38 5.39
C HIS A 233 -13.95 -17.79 6.65
N ALA A 234 -15.28 -17.64 6.64
CA ALA A 234 -16.02 -17.37 7.85
C ALA A 234 -15.88 -18.58 8.79
N GLY A 235 -15.32 -18.37 9.97
CA GLY A 235 -15.28 -19.34 11.07
C GLY A 235 -16.65 -19.63 11.69
N SER A 236 -17.72 -19.72 10.89
CA SER A 236 -19.07 -20.06 11.37
C SER A 236 -19.50 -21.40 10.76
N GLY A 237 -19.58 -22.41 11.61
CA GLY A 237 -19.86 -23.77 11.19
C GLY A 237 -21.30 -23.97 10.74
N GLN A 238 -21.51 -24.32 9.47
CA GLN A 238 -22.58 -25.25 9.07
C GLN A 238 -22.38 -25.77 7.63
N GLN A 239 -21.44 -26.70 7.41
CA GLN A 239 -21.59 -27.64 6.29
C GLN A 239 -20.75 -28.91 6.56
N ARG A 240 -21.47 -30.02 6.76
CA ARG A 240 -20.98 -31.25 7.40
C ARG A 240 -20.78 -32.45 6.45
N SER A 241 -20.78 -32.29 5.12
CA SER A 241 -20.82 -33.48 4.22
C SER A 241 -19.71 -33.66 3.18
N THR A 242 -18.76 -32.74 2.96
CA THR A 242 -17.69 -32.92 1.94
C THR A 242 -16.25 -32.91 2.50
N ARG A 243 -16.13 -33.14 3.81
CA ARG A 243 -15.07 -32.58 4.68
C ARG A 243 -13.65 -33.20 4.69
N ARG A 244 -13.29 -34.22 3.90
CA ARG A 244 -11.95 -34.85 4.06
C ARG A 244 -10.92 -34.49 2.98
N ASN A 245 -11.31 -34.38 1.72
CA ASN A 245 -10.36 -34.04 0.64
C ASN A 245 -10.23 -32.53 0.36
N ARG A 246 -11.27 -31.73 0.63
CA ARG A 246 -11.23 -30.25 0.44
C ARG A 246 -10.43 -29.49 1.49
N ARG A 247 -10.16 -30.09 2.66
CA ARG A 247 -9.45 -29.40 3.76
C ARG A 247 -7.96 -29.20 3.47
N ARG A 248 -7.31 -30.11 2.73
CA ARG A 248 -5.86 -30.03 2.46
C ARG A 248 -5.47 -29.03 1.37
N ALA A 249 -6.35 -28.73 0.42
CA ALA A 249 -6.05 -27.78 -0.67
C ALA A 249 -6.13 -26.31 -0.22
N VAL A 250 -6.85 -26.06 0.88
CA VAL A 250 -7.12 -24.74 1.46
C VAL A 250 -6.06 -24.32 2.48
N GLU A 251 -5.34 -25.26 3.09
CA GLU A 251 -4.38 -24.98 4.17
C GLU A 251 -3.18 -24.12 3.73
N ASP A 252 -2.80 -24.16 2.44
CA ASP A 252 -1.68 -23.38 1.88
C ASP A 252 -2.12 -22.19 1.01
N ALA A 253 -3.42 -21.96 0.85
CA ALA A 253 -3.94 -20.87 0.01
C ALA A 253 -3.97 -19.54 0.77
N VAL A 254 -3.64 -18.45 0.08
CA VAL A 254 -3.89 -17.11 0.62
C VAL A 254 -5.37 -16.86 0.69
N LEU A 255 -5.80 -16.42 1.86
CA LEU A 255 -7.18 -16.03 2.08
C LEU A 255 -7.33 -14.52 1.93
N PRO A 256 -8.47 -14.07 1.41
CA PRO A 256 -8.76 -12.65 1.30
C PRO A 256 -9.10 -12.05 2.66
N CYS A 257 -9.05 -10.72 2.77
CA CYS A 257 -9.48 -10.01 3.97
C CYS A 257 -10.53 -8.95 3.64
N LYS A 258 -11.46 -8.74 4.58
CA LYS A 258 -12.51 -7.72 4.45
C LYS A 258 -11.95 -6.35 4.80
N ARG A 259 -12.25 -5.37 3.96
CA ARG A 259 -11.86 -3.96 4.15
C ARG A 259 -12.95 -3.19 4.89
N ALA A 260 -12.56 -2.05 5.45
CA ALA A 260 -13.48 -1.14 6.14
C ALA A 260 -14.50 -0.48 5.20
N ASP A 261 -14.16 -0.35 3.91
CA ASP A 261 -15.03 0.20 2.85
C ASP A 261 -16.05 -0.82 2.30
N GLY A 262 -16.10 -2.03 2.88
CA GLY A 262 -17.03 -3.10 2.47
C GLY A 262 -16.54 -3.94 1.29
N TRP A 263 -15.41 -3.60 0.67
CA TRP A 263 -14.75 -4.45 -0.32
C TRP A 263 -13.94 -5.57 0.33
N VAL A 264 -13.53 -6.53 -0.48
CA VAL A 264 -12.61 -7.60 -0.12
C VAL A 264 -11.31 -7.38 -0.88
N GLU A 265 -10.16 -7.56 -0.22
CA GLU A 265 -8.86 -7.59 -0.90
C GLU A 265 -8.19 -8.96 -0.79
N LEU A 266 -7.49 -9.34 -1.87
CA LEU A 266 -6.72 -10.57 -1.95
C LEU A 266 -5.32 -10.27 -2.48
N GLU A 267 -4.30 -10.64 -1.71
CA GLU A 267 -2.90 -10.48 -2.12
C GLU A 267 -2.54 -11.49 -3.21
N LEU A 268 -2.19 -10.99 -4.40
CA LEU A 268 -1.79 -11.79 -5.55
C LEU A 268 -0.31 -12.19 -5.50
N GLY A 269 0.53 -11.35 -4.90
CA GLY A 269 1.96 -11.58 -4.76
C GLY A 269 2.75 -10.32 -4.46
N GLU A 270 4.04 -10.52 -4.18
CA GLU A 270 4.99 -9.47 -3.85
C GLU A 270 6.10 -9.40 -4.88
N PHE A 271 6.69 -8.22 -5.02
CA PHE A 271 7.78 -7.97 -5.94
C PHE A 271 8.65 -6.79 -5.47
N PHE A 272 9.89 -6.72 -5.91
CA PHE A 272 10.81 -5.64 -5.55
C PHE A 272 11.15 -4.79 -6.77
N CYS A 273 10.86 -3.49 -6.71
CA CYS A 273 11.18 -2.54 -7.76
C CYS A 273 12.59 -1.99 -7.52
N GLU A 274 13.59 -2.48 -8.25
CA GLU A 274 15.00 -2.02 -8.11
C GLU A 274 15.20 -0.59 -8.66
N GLY A 275 14.56 -0.28 -9.79
CA GLY A 275 14.72 0.98 -10.51
C GLY A 275 15.79 0.91 -11.59
N GLY A 276 15.58 1.64 -12.70
CA GLY A 276 16.49 1.65 -13.85
C GLY A 276 16.19 0.58 -14.91
N GLU A 277 15.27 -0.34 -14.65
CA GLU A 277 14.75 -1.30 -15.62
C GLU A 277 13.49 -0.73 -16.30
N ASP A 278 13.53 -0.60 -17.63
CA ASP A 278 12.34 -0.31 -18.43
C ASP A 278 11.58 -1.63 -18.64
N GLY A 279 10.51 -1.83 -17.88
CA GLY A 279 9.78 -3.10 -17.90
C GLY A 279 8.44 -3.04 -17.20
N ASP A 280 7.56 -3.95 -17.56
CA ASP A 280 6.23 -4.04 -16.97
C ASP A 280 6.24 -4.92 -15.73
N VAL A 281 5.53 -4.47 -14.69
CA VAL A 281 5.08 -5.32 -13.61
C VAL A 281 3.75 -5.91 -14.03
N SER A 282 3.73 -7.20 -14.33
CA SER A 282 2.51 -7.95 -14.62
C SER A 282 1.99 -8.63 -13.37
N PHE A 283 0.67 -8.66 -13.21
CA PHE A 283 -0.01 -9.34 -12.12
C PHE A 283 -1.31 -9.96 -12.61
N GLY A 284 -1.76 -11.03 -11.99
CA GLY A 284 -2.99 -11.68 -12.41
C GLY A 284 -3.45 -12.84 -11.54
N LEU A 285 -4.64 -13.31 -11.87
CA LEU A 285 -5.35 -14.41 -11.24
C LEU A 285 -5.93 -15.31 -12.33
N ALA A 286 -5.60 -16.60 -12.27
CA ALA A 286 -6.07 -17.60 -13.22
C ALA A 286 -6.65 -18.81 -12.50
N GLU A 287 -7.84 -19.24 -12.90
CA GLU A 287 -8.44 -20.52 -12.57
C GLU A 287 -8.95 -21.17 -13.85
N THR A 288 -8.07 -21.95 -14.49
CA THR A 288 -8.27 -22.51 -15.84
C THR A 288 -8.17 -24.04 -15.88
N GLN A 289 -7.94 -24.68 -14.73
CA GLN A 289 -7.69 -26.12 -14.64
C GLN A 289 -8.92 -26.93 -14.24
N GLU A 290 -9.64 -26.52 -13.19
CA GLU A 290 -10.81 -27.26 -12.70
C GLU A 290 -12.04 -27.07 -13.59
N LEU A 291 -12.09 -25.96 -14.33
CA LEU A 291 -13.17 -25.61 -15.28
C LEU A 291 -14.58 -25.68 -14.67
N GLY A 292 -14.68 -25.46 -13.36
CA GLY A 292 -15.94 -25.33 -12.65
C GLY A 292 -16.64 -24.03 -13.04
N TRP A 293 -17.95 -24.11 -13.32
CA TRP A 293 -18.77 -22.93 -13.56
C TRP A 293 -18.82 -22.06 -12.31
N LYS A 294 -18.62 -20.76 -12.51
CA LYS A 294 -18.50 -19.76 -11.46
C LYS A 294 -19.20 -18.46 -11.85
N SER A 295 -19.77 -17.75 -10.88
CA SER A 295 -20.54 -16.52 -11.06
C SER A 295 -20.38 -15.56 -9.89
N GLY A 296 -20.82 -14.31 -10.08
CA GLY A 296 -21.05 -13.36 -8.99
C GLY A 296 -19.78 -12.68 -8.46
N LEU A 297 -18.63 -12.88 -9.07
CA LEU A 297 -17.41 -12.10 -8.78
C LEU A 297 -17.57 -10.67 -9.34
N ILE A 298 -17.37 -9.65 -8.51
CA ILE A 298 -17.45 -8.24 -8.90
C ILE A 298 -16.08 -7.60 -8.67
N VAL A 299 -15.34 -7.30 -9.75
CA VAL A 299 -13.97 -6.79 -9.70
C VAL A 299 -13.97 -5.27 -9.83
N GLN A 300 -13.37 -4.59 -8.86
CA GLN A 300 -13.12 -3.15 -8.93
C GLN A 300 -11.82 -2.86 -9.68
N GLY A 301 -10.77 -3.63 -9.39
CA GLY A 301 -9.44 -3.45 -9.94
C GLY A 301 -8.35 -4.11 -9.10
N ILE A 302 -7.09 -3.79 -9.41
CA ILE A 302 -5.92 -4.30 -8.70
C ILE A 302 -5.09 -3.15 -8.15
N GLU A 303 -4.90 -3.12 -6.82
CA GLU A 303 -4.05 -2.15 -6.12
C GLU A 303 -2.59 -2.61 -6.09
N ILE A 304 -1.66 -1.72 -6.37
CA ILE A 304 -0.21 -1.89 -6.23
C ILE A 304 0.24 -0.97 -5.11
N ARG A 305 0.61 -1.56 -3.96
CA ARG A 305 0.92 -0.82 -2.73
C ARG A 305 2.25 -1.27 -2.15
N ARG A 306 2.91 -0.40 -1.39
CA ARG A 306 4.12 -0.77 -0.64
C ARG A 306 3.84 -1.96 0.26
N LYS A 307 4.73 -2.95 0.21
CA LYS A 307 4.74 -4.01 1.22
C LYS A 307 5.41 -3.47 2.48
N LYS A 308 4.72 -3.55 3.62
CA LYS A 308 5.33 -3.28 4.91
C LYS A 308 6.27 -4.43 5.24
N LEU A 309 7.55 -4.12 5.40
CA LEU A 309 8.51 -5.08 5.95
C LEU A 309 8.10 -5.29 7.41
N GLY A 310 7.75 -6.54 7.74
CA GLY A 310 7.41 -6.96 9.10
C GLY A 310 8.62 -6.96 10.02
#